data_AF-A0A485AGA7-F1
#
_entry.id   AF-A0A485AGA7-F1
#
_cell.length_a   1.000
_cell.length_b   1.000
_cell.length_c   1.000
_cell.angle_alpha   90.00
_cell.angle_beta   90.00
_cell.angle_gamma   90.00
#
_symmetry.space_group_name_H-M   'P 1'
#
loop_
_entity.id
_entity.type
_entity.pdbx_description
1 polymer ?
#
loop_
_entity_poly.entity_id
_entity_poly.type
_entity_poly.pdbx_seq_one_letter_code
_entity_poly.pdbx_strand_id
1 'polypeptide(L)'
;MRGWKLKKQGKNYHACCPFHNEKSPSFTVNGDKQFYHCFGCGAHGNAIDFLMNYDKLEFVETVEELAAMHNLEVPYEAGTGLSQIERHQRQNLYQLMDGLNAFLSTILYPTQRRACTAISGSARP
;
A
#
# COMPACT_ATOMS: atom_id res chain seq x y z
N MET A 1 -2.12 1.25 4.43
CA MET A 1 -2.88 2.33 3.74
C MET A 1 -2.41 3.71 4.21
N ARG A 2 -1.83 4.55 3.33
CA ARG A 2 -1.34 5.89 3.69
C ARG A 2 -2.40 6.98 3.39
N GLY A 3 -2.92 7.64 4.43
CA GLY A 3 -3.29 9.06 4.43
C GLY A 3 -4.40 9.62 3.50
N TRP A 4 -4.94 8.85 2.55
CA TRP A 4 -5.96 9.34 1.61
C TRP A 4 -7.33 9.45 2.29
N LYS A 5 -7.94 10.65 2.26
CA LYS A 5 -9.21 10.93 2.95
C LYS A 5 -10.36 11.13 1.95
N LEU A 6 -11.30 10.19 1.97
CA LEU A 6 -12.60 10.30 1.31
C LEU A 6 -13.51 11.28 2.07
N LYS A 7 -14.13 12.24 1.35
CA LYS A 7 -15.15 13.14 1.90
C LYS A 7 -16.55 12.68 1.46
N LYS A 8 -17.44 12.39 2.41
CA LYS A 8 -18.82 11.99 2.12
C LYS A 8 -19.65 13.16 1.59
N GLN A 9 -20.42 12.94 0.54
CA GLN A 9 -21.40 13.87 -0.02
C GLN A 9 -22.65 13.09 -0.49
N GLY A 10 -23.74 13.21 0.28
CA GLY A 10 -24.93 12.40 0.06
C GLY A 10 -24.63 10.89 0.21
N LYS A 11 -24.90 10.12 -0.85
CA LYS A 11 -24.62 8.67 -0.93
C LYS A 11 -23.20 8.34 -1.43
N ASN A 12 -22.49 9.31 -1.97
CA ASN A 12 -21.17 9.12 -2.56
C ASN A 12 -20.06 9.61 -1.62
N TYR A 13 -18.84 9.21 -1.93
CA TYR A 13 -17.61 9.74 -1.35
C TYR A 13 -16.74 10.32 -2.45
N HIS A 14 -16.05 11.43 -2.18
CA HIS A 14 -15.22 12.14 -3.16
C HIS A 14 -13.81 12.40 -2.63
N ALA A 15 -12.83 12.38 -3.52
CA ALA A 15 -11.43 12.74 -3.23
C ALA A 15 -10.69 13.17 -4.52
N CYS A 16 -9.44 13.61 -4.38
CA CYS A 16 -8.51 13.64 -5.51
C CYS A 16 -8.15 12.21 -5.93
N CYS A 17 -8.05 11.99 -7.23
CA CYS A 17 -7.76 10.71 -7.84
C CYS A 17 -6.34 10.22 -7.51
N PRO A 18 -6.16 8.94 -7.17
CA PRO A 18 -4.83 8.35 -6.97
C PRO A 18 -4.12 7.99 -8.28
N PHE A 19 -4.87 7.86 -9.39
CA PHE A 19 -4.37 7.38 -10.68
C PHE A 19 -3.80 8.48 -11.59
N HIS A 20 -4.03 9.76 -11.27
CA HIS A 20 -3.43 10.88 -12.00
C HIS A 20 -3.29 12.10 -11.08
N ASN A 21 -2.37 13.01 -11.39
CA ASN A 21 -2.06 14.16 -10.55
C ASN A 21 -3.04 15.33 -10.79
N GLU A 22 -4.01 15.50 -9.90
CA GLU A 22 -5.01 16.59 -9.95
C GLU A 22 -5.08 17.41 -8.64
N LYS A 23 -5.54 18.67 -8.75
CA LYS A 23 -5.74 19.58 -7.59
C LYS A 23 -7.19 19.63 -7.11
N SER A 24 -8.14 19.38 -8.00
CA SER A 24 -9.58 19.31 -7.73
C SER A 24 -10.02 17.86 -7.54
N PRO A 25 -10.99 17.55 -6.66
CA PRO A 25 -11.46 16.18 -6.49
C PRO A 25 -12.35 15.73 -7.67
N SER A 26 -11.86 14.83 -8.53
CA SER A 26 -12.68 14.20 -9.57
C SER A 26 -12.97 12.71 -9.33
N PHE A 27 -12.38 12.11 -8.28
CA PHE A 27 -12.62 10.73 -7.89
C PHE A 27 -13.89 10.59 -7.06
N THR A 28 -14.75 9.63 -7.42
CA THR A 28 -16.02 9.36 -6.76
C THR A 28 -16.17 7.86 -6.46
N VAL A 29 -16.61 7.51 -5.26
CA VAL A 29 -16.96 6.14 -4.83
C VAL A 29 -18.42 6.09 -4.42
N ASN A 30 -19.14 5.06 -4.87
CA ASN A 30 -20.49 4.77 -4.39
C ASN A 30 -20.49 3.46 -3.59
N GLY A 31 -20.73 3.55 -2.28
CA GLY A 31 -20.72 2.40 -1.38
C GLY A 31 -21.92 1.45 -1.57
N ASP A 32 -23.09 1.97 -1.94
CA ASP A 32 -24.29 1.15 -2.15
C ASP A 32 -24.17 0.27 -3.41
N LYS A 33 -23.50 0.79 -4.45
CA LYS A 33 -23.31 0.16 -5.77
C LYS A 33 -21.92 -0.46 -5.97
N GLN A 34 -21.04 -0.38 -4.97
CA GLN A 34 -19.71 -1.00 -4.95
C GLN A 34 -18.81 -0.67 -6.18
N PHE A 35 -18.82 0.59 -6.62
CA PHE A 35 -17.95 1.05 -7.73
C PHE A 35 -17.30 2.41 -7.47
N TYR A 36 -16.22 2.68 -8.19
CA TYR A 36 -15.57 3.99 -8.30
C TYR A 36 -15.55 4.50 -9.75
N HIS A 37 -15.46 5.83 -9.89
CA HIS A 37 -15.23 6.50 -11.17
C HIS A 37 -14.46 7.80 -10.96
N CYS A 38 -13.45 8.05 -11.80
CA CYS A 38 -12.70 9.29 -11.86
C CYS A 38 -13.12 10.10 -13.10
N PHE A 39 -13.72 11.26 -12.90
CA PHE A 39 -14.15 12.12 -14.01
C PHE A 39 -12.99 12.85 -14.72
N GLY A 40 -11.80 12.95 -14.10
CA GLY A 40 -10.62 13.55 -14.72
C GLY A 40 -9.87 12.65 -15.70
N CYS A 41 -9.61 11.38 -15.34
CA CYS A 41 -8.83 10.44 -16.16
C CYS A 41 -9.61 9.21 -16.70
N GLY A 42 -10.90 9.07 -16.38
CA GLY A 42 -11.73 7.94 -16.82
C GLY A 42 -11.48 6.61 -16.11
N ALA A 43 -10.56 6.55 -15.13
CA ALA A 43 -10.34 5.35 -14.32
C ALA A 43 -11.63 4.97 -13.55
N HIS A 44 -12.07 3.72 -13.67
CA HIS A 44 -13.31 3.21 -13.10
C HIS A 44 -13.20 1.72 -12.80
N GLY A 45 -14.09 1.20 -11.95
CA GLY A 45 -14.12 -0.22 -11.60
C GLY A 45 -14.78 -0.48 -10.23
N ASN A 46 -14.64 -1.70 -9.74
CA ASN A 46 -15.01 -2.14 -8.40
C ASN A 46 -13.81 -2.08 -7.43
N ALA A 47 -13.94 -2.65 -6.22
CA ALA A 47 -12.87 -2.65 -5.21
C ALA A 47 -11.62 -3.47 -5.60
N ILE A 48 -11.78 -4.57 -6.34
CA ILE A 48 -10.69 -5.40 -6.86
C ILE A 48 -9.95 -4.63 -7.97
N ASP A 49 -10.69 -4.06 -8.93
CA ASP A 49 -10.12 -3.24 -10.00
C ASP A 49 -9.31 -2.07 -9.43
N PHE A 50 -9.77 -1.48 -8.32
CA PHE A 50 -9.06 -0.41 -7.64
C PHE A 50 -7.69 -0.87 -7.13
N LEU A 51 -7.64 -1.98 -6.39
CA LEU A 51 -6.41 -2.52 -5.81
C LEU A 51 -5.41 -2.96 -6.89
N MET A 52 -5.87 -3.72 -7.90
CA MET A 52 -5.04 -4.10 -9.05
C MET A 52 -4.41 -2.87 -9.72
N ASN A 53 -5.19 -1.82 -9.98
CA ASN A 53 -4.68 -0.62 -10.64
C ASN A 53 -3.83 0.27 -9.73
N TYR A 54 -4.06 0.27 -8.42
CA TYR A 54 -3.40 1.17 -7.46
C TYR A 54 -2.09 0.57 -6.94
N ASP A 55 -2.15 -0.65 -6.42
CA ASP A 55 -1.01 -1.35 -5.81
C ASP A 55 -0.22 -2.21 -6.83
N LYS A 56 -0.68 -2.26 -8.10
CA LYS A 56 -0.06 -3.01 -9.21
C LYS A 56 0.01 -4.52 -8.98
N LEU A 57 -1.02 -5.04 -8.34
CA LEU A 57 -1.22 -6.46 -8.07
C LEU A 57 -1.92 -7.16 -9.25
N GLU A 58 -1.56 -8.42 -9.49
CA GLU A 58 -2.35 -9.31 -10.34
C GLU A 58 -3.68 -9.69 -9.64
N PHE A 59 -4.62 -10.26 -10.40
CA PHE A 59 -5.95 -10.60 -9.87
C PHE A 59 -5.87 -11.57 -8.68
N VAL A 60 -5.05 -12.62 -8.78
CA VAL A 60 -4.88 -13.62 -7.71
C VAL A 60 -4.28 -12.98 -6.47
N GLU A 61 -3.20 -12.20 -6.62
CA GLU A 61 -2.55 -11.47 -5.52
C GLU A 61 -3.51 -10.49 -4.83
N THR A 62 -4.39 -9.84 -5.60
CA THR A 62 -5.42 -8.95 -5.06
C THR A 62 -6.44 -9.70 -4.21
N VAL A 63 -6.83 -10.91 -4.62
CA VAL A 63 -7.72 -11.78 -3.84
C VAL A 63 -7.01 -12.31 -2.58
N GLU A 64 -5.73 -12.68 -2.67
CA GLU A 64 -4.88 -13.06 -1.52
C GLU A 64 -4.80 -11.94 -0.48
N GLU A 65 -4.50 -10.70 -0.91
CA GLU A 65 -4.39 -9.53 -0.02
C GLU A 65 -5.74 -9.16 0.61
N LEU A 66 -6.83 -9.18 -0.16
CA LEU A 66 -8.19 -8.99 0.37
C LEU A 66 -8.57 -10.04 1.40
N ALA A 67 -8.28 -11.32 1.12
CA ALA A 67 -8.55 -12.41 2.05
C ALA A 67 -7.73 -12.27 3.33
N ALA A 68 -6.43 -11.97 3.22
CA ALA A 68 -5.54 -11.72 4.36
C ALA A 68 -6.03 -10.55 5.23
N MET A 69 -6.44 -9.42 4.64
CA MET A 69 -7.01 -8.28 5.37
C MET A 69 -8.31 -8.63 6.14
N HIS A 70 -9.05 -9.63 5.68
CA HIS A 70 -10.29 -10.09 6.30
C HIS A 70 -10.15 -11.40 7.12
N ASN A 71 -8.93 -11.93 7.29
CA ASN A 71 -8.66 -13.24 7.90
C ASN A 71 -9.46 -14.39 7.27
N LEU A 72 -9.59 -14.38 5.94
CA LEU A 72 -10.20 -15.45 5.14
C LEU A 72 -9.12 -16.32 4.50
N GLU A 73 -9.41 -17.61 4.33
CA GLU A 73 -8.55 -18.54 3.59
C GLU A 73 -9.01 -18.64 2.14
N VAL A 74 -8.08 -18.53 1.18
CA VAL A 74 -8.37 -18.70 -0.25
C VAL A 74 -8.15 -20.17 -0.60
N PRO A 75 -9.18 -20.92 -1.04
CA PRO A 75 -9.01 -22.30 -1.47
C PRO A 75 -8.37 -22.35 -2.87
N TYR A 76 -7.36 -23.21 -3.04
CA TYR A 76 -6.71 -23.47 -4.32
C TYR A 76 -7.06 -24.88 -4.81
N GLU A 77 -7.29 -25.02 -6.11
CA GLU A 77 -7.40 -26.35 -6.73
C GLU A 77 -6.06 -27.08 -6.68
N ALA A 78 -6.12 -28.41 -6.50
CA ALA A 78 -4.92 -29.23 -6.37
C ALA A 78 -4.10 -29.24 -7.67
N GLY A 79 -3.01 -28.46 -7.69
CA GLY A 79 -2.10 -28.35 -8.83
C GLY A 79 -1.92 -26.93 -9.38
N THR A 80 -2.67 -25.93 -8.90
CA THR A 80 -2.53 -24.52 -9.36
C THR A 80 -1.60 -23.66 -8.49
N GLY A 81 -1.16 -24.17 -7.33
CA GLY A 81 -0.23 -23.48 -6.45
C GLY A 81 1.24 -23.57 -6.91
N LEU A 82 2.04 -22.58 -6.54
CA LEU A 82 3.47 -22.49 -6.86
C LEU A 82 4.24 -23.79 -6.56
N SER A 83 5.05 -24.22 -7.52
CA SER A 83 5.95 -25.36 -7.37
C SER A 83 6.91 -25.17 -6.18
N GLN A 84 7.49 -26.28 -5.71
CA GLN A 84 8.51 -26.22 -4.66
C GLN A 84 9.72 -25.36 -5.08
N ILE A 85 10.03 -25.33 -6.38
CA ILE A 85 11.12 -24.54 -6.97
C ILE A 85 10.81 -23.04 -6.88
N GLU A 86 9.62 -22.62 -7.33
CA GLU A 86 9.19 -21.21 -7.28
C GLU A 86 9.09 -20.69 -5.84
N ARG A 87 8.63 -21.52 -4.90
CA ARG A 87 8.62 -21.18 -3.47
C ARG A 87 10.04 -20.93 -2.93
N HIS A 88 11.01 -21.79 -3.27
CA HIS A 88 12.39 -21.59 -2.87
C HIS A 88 13.02 -20.34 -3.53
N GLN A 89 12.73 -20.08 -4.81
CA GLN A 89 13.17 -18.87 -5.51
C GLN A 89 12.62 -17.59 -4.85
N ARG A 90 11.33 -17.55 -4.50
CA ARG A 90 10.73 -16.43 -3.75
C ARG A 90 11.39 -16.22 -2.39
N GLN A 91 11.67 -17.29 -1.65
CA GLN A 91 12.38 -17.19 -0.36
C GLN A 91 13.76 -16.54 -0.48
N ASN A 92 14.56 -16.97 -1.47
CA ASN A 92 15.89 -16.38 -1.73
C ASN A 92 15.79 -14.89 -2.14
N LEU A 93 14.78 -14.53 -2.94
CA LEU A 93 14.51 -13.14 -3.33
C LEU A 93 14.14 -12.26 -2.12
N TYR A 94 13.28 -12.74 -1.22
CA TYR A 94 12.92 -12.00 -0.01
C TYR A 94 14.11 -11.81 0.93
N GLN A 95 14.93 -12.83 1.14
CA GLN A 95 16.16 -12.72 1.96
C GLN A 95 17.13 -11.65 1.42
N LEU A 96 17.29 -11.58 0.09
CA LEU A 96 18.12 -10.57 -0.55
C LEU A 96 17.50 -9.16 -0.41
N MET A 97 16.19 -9.03 -0.58
CA MET A 97 15.47 -7.75 -0.39
C MET A 97 15.56 -7.25 1.05
N ASP A 98 15.45 -8.13 2.05
CA ASP A 98 15.62 -7.77 3.48
C ASP A 98 17.03 -7.28 3.77
N GLY A 99 18.05 -7.95 3.22
CA GLY A 99 19.44 -7.50 3.32
C GLY A 99 19.67 -6.12 2.68
N LEU A 100 19.08 -5.88 1.51
CA LEU A 100 19.12 -4.57 0.85
C LEU A 100 18.40 -3.49 1.68
N ASN A 101 17.23 -3.79 2.26
CA ASN A 101 16.49 -2.87 3.11
C ASN A 101 17.26 -2.49 4.38
N ALA A 102 17.92 -3.45 5.04
CA ALA A 102 18.80 -3.21 6.18
C ALA A 102 20.01 -2.31 5.82
N PHE A 103 20.62 -2.54 4.66
CA PHE A 103 21.73 -1.73 4.17
C PHE A 103 21.30 -0.31 3.77
N LEU A 104 20.23 -0.18 2.98
CA LEU A 104 19.69 1.10 2.52
C LEU A 104 19.19 1.96 3.69
N SER A 105 18.51 1.36 4.68
CA SER A 105 18.09 2.11 5.88
C SER A 105 19.29 2.66 6.67
N THR A 106 20.40 1.93 6.73
CA THR A 106 21.65 2.39 7.36
C THR A 106 22.26 3.60 6.64
N ILE A 107 22.20 3.62 5.29
CA ILE A 107 22.76 4.70 4.46
C ILE A 107 21.84 5.93 4.39
N LEU A 108 20.53 5.72 4.25
CA LEU A 108 19.55 6.78 4.00
C LEU A 108 19.02 7.43 5.29
N TYR A 109 19.09 6.73 6.44
CA TYR A 109 18.67 7.27 7.75
C TYR A 109 19.79 7.27 8.81
N PRO A 110 20.98 7.85 8.55
CA PRO A 110 22.11 7.84 9.48
C PRO A 110 21.88 8.73 10.74
N THR A 111 20.83 9.54 10.74
CA THR A 111 20.72 10.76 11.57
C THR A 111 19.87 10.61 12.84
N GLN A 112 20.21 9.65 13.72
CA GLN A 112 19.80 9.65 15.15
C GLN A 112 20.96 9.26 16.09
N ARG A 113 22.22 9.63 15.76
CA ARG A 113 23.39 9.49 16.66
C ARG A 113 24.19 10.78 16.90
N ARG A 114 23.64 11.97 16.59
CA ARG A 114 24.26 13.28 16.88
C ARG A 114 23.23 14.31 17.37
N ALA A 115 22.51 13.99 18.45
CA ALA A 115 21.57 14.91 19.12
C ALA A 115 21.44 14.69 20.64
N CYS A 116 22.51 14.22 21.28
CA CYS A 116 22.80 14.22 22.73
C CYS A 116 24.32 13.97 22.83
N THR A 117 25.14 14.75 23.54
CA THR A 117 24.87 15.58 24.71
C THR A 117 25.76 16.82 24.69
N ALA A 118 25.17 18.01 24.57
CA ALA A 118 25.84 19.29 24.85
C ALA A 118 24.78 20.35 25.17
N ILE A 119 24.58 20.61 26.47
CA ILE A 119 24.23 21.88 27.14
C ILE A 119 23.84 21.49 28.58
N SER A 120 24.78 21.65 29.50
CA SER A 120 24.50 21.78 30.93
C SER A 120 25.63 22.63 31.53
N GLY A 121 25.43 23.94 31.54
CA GLY A 121 26.47 24.90 31.88
C GLY A 121 25.90 26.20 32.44
N SER A 122 25.36 26.15 33.66
CA SER A 122 25.31 27.30 34.59
C SER A 122 24.71 26.90 35.94
N ALA A 123 25.54 26.91 36.99
CA ALA A 123 25.24 27.34 38.37
C ALA A 123 26.34 26.82 39.31
N ARG A 124 27.32 27.67 39.63
CA ARG A 124 27.90 27.69 40.98
C ARG A 124 27.12 28.73 41.80
N PRO A 125 27.08 28.60 43.14
CA PRO A 125 26.53 29.64 44.01
C PRO A 125 27.34 30.94 43.90
#